data_AF-A0A6G5R114-F1
#
_entry.id   AF-A0A6G5R114-F1
#
_cell.length_a   1.000
_cell.length_b   1.000
_cell.length_c   1.000
_cell.angle_alpha   90.00
_cell.angle_beta   90.00
_cell.angle_gamma   90.00
#
_symmetry.space_group_name_H-M   'P 1'
#
loop_
_entity.id
_entity.type
_entity.pdbx_description
1 polymer ?
#
loop_
_entity_poly.entity_id
_entity_poly.type
_entity_poly.pdbx_seq_one_letter_code
_entity_poly.pdbx_strand_id
1 'polypeptide(L)'
;MELNTNEIKTPSRKKTFKNILKIALIVLTIGHTGMYIAQRSEWLYKDQPYRKAKEWLIGANFMMVYGNFLTKLPFIDEKSFIIQPVLALQDYFIKRWKENLPNDDAEKYTDWYVFRLMMYIASDRIYLFIKYNMDEVKKINEKAWETIENMVKYEAKDKMFQEIRYAAFNNSSVIFAKNVLVNWSNIENKNGRKLVNIKTEMKLQDVKQHERLIKLREYIKYMNTLYSSKYPEIYDKAKKAEAAEYYENARLHSIVSQILHWQILTNEYANIDSFCQTDKNEYLKDYTKTKDWLVKNKEDLDKYNINIYTTVIRSVDDKIKEVCEDLKF
;
A
#
# COMPACT_ATOMS: atom_id res chain seq x y z
N MET A 1 49.05 15.72 56.83
CA MET A 1 47.69 15.21 57.01
C MET A 1 46.93 15.58 55.75
N GLU A 2 46.45 14.57 55.03
CA GLU A 2 46.03 14.64 53.62
C GLU A 2 44.83 15.56 53.36
N LEU A 3 44.87 16.18 52.19
CA LEU A 3 43.77 16.88 51.53
C LEU A 3 42.60 15.92 51.28
N ASN A 4 41.39 16.35 51.61
CA ASN A 4 40.20 15.78 50.97
C ASN A 4 39.13 16.87 50.78
N THR A 5 39.30 17.69 49.75
CA THR A 5 38.23 18.55 49.23
C THR A 5 37.53 17.80 48.10
N ASN A 6 36.40 17.17 48.44
CA ASN A 6 35.41 16.74 47.45
C ASN A 6 34.86 17.99 46.73
N GLU A 7 35.30 18.23 45.49
CA GLU A 7 34.65 19.17 44.59
C GLU A 7 33.24 18.66 44.27
N ILE A 8 32.24 19.27 44.92
CA ILE A 8 30.84 19.15 44.49
C ILE A 8 30.71 19.90 43.16
N LYS A 9 30.81 19.18 42.04
CA LYS A 9 30.47 19.70 40.71
C LYS A 9 28.99 20.07 40.68
N THR A 10 28.69 21.35 40.89
CA THR A 10 27.35 21.90 40.70
C THR A 10 26.98 21.78 39.21
N PRO A 11 25.82 21.19 38.85
CA PRO A 11 25.45 21.06 37.45
C PRO A 11 25.30 22.46 36.85
N SER A 12 26.10 22.75 35.81
CA SER A 12 26.22 24.10 35.26
C SER A 12 24.85 24.63 34.81
N ARG A 13 24.39 25.72 35.43
CA ARG A 13 23.12 26.44 35.18
C ARG A 13 22.85 26.72 33.68
N LYS A 14 23.91 26.87 32.88
CA LYS A 14 23.86 27.04 31.41
C LYS A 14 23.33 25.82 30.64
N LYS A 15 23.60 24.59 31.10
CA LYS A 15 23.16 23.35 30.43
C LYS A 15 21.66 23.13 30.65
N THR A 16 21.17 23.44 31.85
CA THR A 16 19.75 23.36 32.23
C THR A 16 18.91 24.39 31.48
N PHE A 17 19.39 25.64 31.38
CA PHE A 17 18.67 26.71 30.67
C PHE A 17 18.55 26.44 29.16
N LYS A 18 19.58 25.88 28.52
CA LYS A 18 19.55 25.53 27.08
C LYS A 18 18.56 24.41 26.78
N ASN A 19 18.40 23.45 27.70
CA ASN A 19 17.40 22.39 27.57
C ASN A 19 15.97 22.91 27.82
N ILE A 20 15.77 23.77 28.81
CA ILE A 20 14.48 24.42 29.06
C ILE A 20 14.08 25.31 27.88
N LEU A 21 15.01 26.07 27.30
CA LEU A 21 14.76 26.90 26.13
C LEU A 21 14.38 26.06 24.90
N LYS A 22 15.03 24.91 24.69
CA LYS A 22 14.65 23.97 23.62
C LYS A 22 13.24 23.40 23.84
N ILE A 23 12.91 23.00 25.07
CA ILE A 23 11.57 22.52 25.41
C ILE A 23 10.53 23.64 25.21
N ALA A 24 10.82 24.86 25.65
CA ALA A 24 9.95 26.02 25.45
C ALA A 24 9.76 26.35 23.96
N LEU A 25 10.82 26.27 23.14
CA LEU A 25 10.73 26.43 21.69
C LEU A 25 9.87 25.33 21.06
N ILE A 26 10.06 24.07 21.48
CA ILE A 26 9.23 22.95 21.01
C ILE A 26 7.76 23.18 21.38
N VAL A 27 7.47 23.57 22.63
CA VAL A 27 6.10 23.84 23.10
C VAL A 27 5.49 25.05 22.38
N LEU A 28 6.24 26.14 22.18
CA LEU A 28 5.77 27.32 21.45
C LEU A 28 5.52 26.99 19.98
N THR A 29 6.40 26.23 19.34
CA THR A 29 6.26 25.83 17.94
C THR A 29 5.06 24.89 17.77
N ILE A 30 4.91 23.89 18.64
CA ILE A 30 3.76 22.98 18.66
C ILE A 30 2.46 23.75 18.94
N GLY A 31 2.47 24.67 19.91
CA GLY A 31 1.33 25.49 20.28
C GLY A 31 0.87 26.42 19.15
N HIS A 32 1.80 27.13 18.51
CA HIS A 32 1.49 28.01 17.37
C HIS A 32 1.07 27.22 16.13
N THR A 33 1.68 26.06 15.88
CA THR A 33 1.26 25.16 14.80
C THR A 33 -0.16 24.65 15.06
N GLY A 34 -0.48 24.24 16.30
CA GLY A 34 -1.83 23.83 16.70
C GLY A 34 -2.87 24.94 16.56
N MET A 35 -2.54 26.18 16.95
CA MET A 35 -3.43 27.34 16.77
C MET A 35 -3.62 27.69 15.29
N TYR A 36 -2.55 27.67 14.49
CA TYR A 36 -2.63 27.91 13.04
C TYR A 36 -3.48 26.84 12.35
N ILE A 37 -3.33 25.57 12.74
CA ILE A 37 -4.15 24.46 12.28
C ILE A 37 -5.63 24.71 12.60
N ALA A 38 -5.94 25.05 13.85
CA ALA A 38 -7.31 25.27 14.30
C ALA A 38 -7.99 26.50 13.65
N GLN A 39 -7.25 27.57 13.38
CA GLN A 39 -7.79 28.73 12.67
C GLN A 39 -7.97 28.46 11.16
N ARG A 40 -7.06 27.70 10.54
CA ARG A 40 -7.16 27.36 9.12
C ARG A 40 -8.25 26.33 8.84
N SER A 41 -8.48 25.37 9.73
CA SER A 41 -9.53 24.36 9.56
C SER A 41 -10.93 24.96 9.50
N GLU A 42 -11.19 25.97 10.33
CA GLU A 42 -12.46 26.68 10.38
C GLU A 42 -12.81 27.35 9.05
N TRP A 43 -11.79 27.79 8.30
CA TRP A 43 -11.95 28.44 7.01
C TRP A 43 -11.90 27.47 5.82
N LEU A 44 -10.99 26.48 5.85
CA LEU A 44 -10.76 25.54 4.74
C LEU A 44 -11.87 24.50 4.59
N TYR A 45 -12.55 24.16 5.68
CA TYR A 45 -13.55 23.08 5.72
C TYR A 45 -14.94 23.58 6.10
N LYS A 46 -15.17 24.89 6.02
CA LYS A 46 -16.51 25.47 6.06
C LYS A 46 -17.28 24.84 4.90
N ASP A 47 -18.31 24.06 5.22
CA ASP A 47 -19.17 23.33 4.28
C ASP A 47 -18.66 21.95 3.79
N GLN A 48 -17.52 21.45 4.28
CA GLN A 48 -17.14 20.05 4.04
C GLN A 48 -17.74 19.08 5.07
N PRO A 49 -18.02 17.81 4.66
CA PRO A 49 -18.36 16.76 5.60
C PRO A 49 -17.30 16.61 6.70
N TYR A 50 -17.77 16.30 7.91
CA TYR A 50 -16.90 15.96 9.04
C TYR A 50 -15.86 17.02 9.43
N ARG A 51 -16.25 18.30 9.51
CA ARG A 51 -15.37 19.41 9.92
C ARG A 51 -14.44 19.08 11.10
N LYS A 52 -14.96 18.48 12.17
CA LYS A 52 -14.17 18.04 13.33
C LYS A 52 -13.08 17.03 12.98
N ALA A 53 -13.36 16.10 12.05
CA ALA A 53 -12.35 15.16 11.56
C ALA A 53 -11.29 15.90 10.73
N LYS A 54 -11.70 16.83 9.85
CA LYS A 54 -10.80 17.57 8.96
C LYS A 54 -9.80 18.48 9.71
N GLU A 55 -10.16 18.96 10.90
CA GLU A 55 -9.24 19.68 11.80
C GLU A 55 -7.98 18.86 12.10
N TRP A 56 -8.14 17.57 12.39
CA TRP A 56 -7.04 16.65 12.66
C TRP A 56 -6.23 16.30 11.41
N LEU A 57 -6.87 16.32 10.23
CA LEU A 57 -6.20 16.06 8.95
C LEU A 57 -5.11 17.08 8.64
N ILE A 58 -5.28 18.35 9.05
CA ILE A 58 -4.25 19.37 8.84
C ILE A 58 -3.00 19.04 9.65
N GLY A 59 -3.15 18.63 10.91
CA GLY A 59 -2.03 18.17 11.74
C GLY A 59 -1.30 16.99 11.12
N ALA A 60 -2.06 16.00 10.63
CA ALA A 60 -1.48 14.83 9.94
C ALA A 60 -0.71 15.23 8.67
N ASN A 61 -1.27 16.11 7.84
CA ASN A 61 -0.63 16.61 6.62
C ASN A 61 0.61 17.44 6.94
N PHE A 62 0.56 18.30 7.96
CA PHE A 62 1.70 19.10 8.37
C PHE A 62 2.86 18.20 8.82
N MET A 63 2.58 17.19 9.66
CA MET A 63 3.60 16.24 10.10
C MET A 63 4.16 15.41 8.95
N MET A 64 3.34 15.07 7.94
CA MET A 64 3.81 14.42 6.73
C MET A 64 4.84 15.28 5.97
N VAL A 65 4.49 16.55 5.69
CA VAL A 65 5.35 17.48 4.96
C VAL A 65 6.62 17.77 5.76
N TYR A 66 6.49 17.99 7.07
CA TYR A 66 7.61 18.25 7.96
C TYR A 66 8.54 17.04 8.08
N GLY A 67 8.00 15.83 8.23
CA GLY A 67 8.77 14.59 8.25
C GLY A 67 9.55 14.40 6.95
N ASN A 68 8.90 14.60 5.79
CA ASN A 68 9.57 14.55 4.49
C ASN A 68 10.66 15.61 4.30
N PHE A 69 10.46 16.80 4.86
CA PHE A 69 11.49 17.83 4.85
C PHE A 69 12.71 17.39 5.66
N LEU A 70 12.49 16.83 6.84
CA LEU A 70 13.57 16.36 7.71
C LEU A 70 14.35 15.20 7.09
N THR A 71 13.70 14.24 6.44
CA THR A 71 14.38 13.10 5.80
C THR A 71 15.19 13.49 4.56
N LYS A 72 15.00 14.68 4.01
CA LYS A 72 15.86 15.24 2.95
C LYS A 72 17.18 15.79 3.48
N LEU A 73 17.33 15.95 4.79
CA LEU A 73 18.59 16.39 5.38
C LEU A 73 19.57 15.19 5.39
N PRO A 74 20.82 15.38 4.93
CA PRO A 74 21.74 14.28 4.65
C PRO A 74 22.18 13.47 5.90
N PHE A 75 21.84 13.95 7.09
CA PHE A 75 22.19 13.34 8.39
C PHE A 75 20.97 12.82 9.16
N ILE A 76 19.77 12.82 8.57
CA ILE A 76 18.53 12.39 9.22
C ILE A 76 17.95 11.18 8.47
N ASP A 77 18.02 10.01 9.10
CA ASP A 77 17.32 8.80 8.65
C ASP A 77 15.89 8.75 9.23
N GLU A 78 14.99 8.03 8.56
CA GLU A 78 13.62 7.77 8.99
C GLU A 78 13.55 7.06 10.34
N LYS A 79 14.57 6.25 10.68
CA LYS A 79 14.68 5.60 11.98
C LYS A 79 15.36 6.46 13.04
N SER A 80 15.78 7.67 12.69
CA SER A 80 16.44 8.56 13.64
C SER A 80 15.49 8.96 14.77
N PHE A 81 16.07 9.19 15.95
CA PHE A 81 15.35 9.71 17.11
C PHE A 81 14.68 11.08 16.84
N ILE A 82 15.10 11.79 15.78
CA ILE A 82 14.52 13.08 15.37
C ILE A 82 13.21 12.87 14.58
N ILE A 83 13.13 11.82 13.77
CA ILE A 83 11.94 11.52 12.96
C ILE A 83 10.85 10.80 13.77
N GLN A 84 11.23 9.96 14.73
CA GLN A 84 10.26 9.18 15.52
C GLN A 84 9.16 10.04 16.19
N PRO A 85 9.45 11.18 16.83
CA PRO A 85 8.41 12.06 17.37
C PRO A 85 7.46 12.61 16.31
N VAL A 86 7.96 12.92 15.10
CA VAL A 86 7.14 13.44 14.00
C VAL A 86 6.19 12.37 13.49
N LEU A 87 6.67 11.12 13.33
CA LEU A 87 5.83 9.99 12.96
C LEU A 87 4.77 9.70 14.04
N ALA A 88 5.15 9.74 15.31
CA ALA A 88 4.22 9.53 16.42
C ALA A 88 3.12 10.61 16.50
N LEU A 89 3.48 11.88 16.27
CA LEU A 89 2.51 12.97 16.17
C LEU A 89 1.61 12.81 14.95
N GLN A 90 2.14 12.40 13.81
CA GLN A 90 1.35 12.10 12.63
C GLN A 90 0.33 10.99 12.91
N ASP A 91 0.77 9.87 13.51
CA ASP A 91 -0.11 8.76 13.89
C ASP A 91 -1.20 9.19 14.88
N TYR A 92 -0.85 10.05 15.83
CA TYR A 92 -1.82 10.64 16.75
C TYR A 92 -2.89 11.43 16.00
N PHE A 93 -2.50 12.31 15.08
CA PHE A 93 -3.46 13.10 14.30
C PHE A 93 -4.32 12.23 13.37
N ILE A 94 -3.73 11.23 12.71
CA ILE A 94 -4.48 10.27 11.88
C ILE A 94 -5.50 9.51 12.72
N LYS A 95 -5.11 9.04 13.92
CA LYS A 95 -6.02 8.35 14.84
C LYS A 95 -7.21 9.25 15.21
N ARG A 96 -6.94 10.50 15.58
CA ARG A 96 -7.99 11.47 15.91
C ARG A 96 -8.91 11.79 14.74
N TRP A 97 -8.36 11.94 13.53
CA TRP A 97 -9.16 12.09 12.32
C TRP A 97 -10.12 10.90 12.13
N LYS A 98 -9.62 9.66 12.23
CA LYS A 98 -10.43 8.44 12.07
C LYS A 98 -11.48 8.24 13.16
N GLU A 99 -11.19 8.61 14.40
CA GLU A 99 -12.15 8.58 15.52
C GLU A 99 -13.37 9.51 15.26
N ASN A 100 -13.16 10.58 14.49
CA ASN A 100 -14.20 11.55 14.15
C ASN A 100 -14.90 11.24 12.82
N LEU A 101 -14.58 10.13 12.17
CA LEU A 101 -15.25 9.64 10.95
C LEU A 101 -16.16 8.46 11.26
N PRO A 102 -17.33 8.37 10.62
CA PRO A 102 -18.23 7.24 10.81
C PRO A 102 -17.64 5.96 10.19
N ASN A 103 -18.07 4.81 10.70
CA ASN A 103 -17.56 3.50 10.26
C ASN A 103 -18.03 3.09 8.86
N ASP A 104 -19.06 3.76 8.33
CA ASP A 104 -19.66 3.49 7.03
C ASP A 104 -19.12 4.40 5.92
N ASP A 105 -18.03 5.13 6.18
CA ASP A 105 -17.43 6.05 5.22
C ASP A 105 -16.04 5.59 4.80
N ALA A 106 -15.83 5.50 3.48
CA ALA A 106 -14.56 5.07 2.91
C ALA A 106 -13.40 5.99 3.32
N GLU A 107 -13.63 7.28 3.55
CA GLU A 107 -12.61 8.25 3.99
C GLU A 107 -11.81 7.70 5.18
N LYS A 108 -12.48 7.04 6.13
CA LYS A 108 -11.89 6.49 7.36
C LYS A 108 -10.77 5.48 7.11
N TYR A 109 -10.81 4.82 5.96
CA TYR A 109 -9.92 3.72 5.59
C TYR A 109 -8.87 4.15 4.57
N THR A 110 -8.84 5.42 4.16
CA THR A 110 -7.87 5.94 3.19
C THR A 110 -6.55 6.36 3.83
N ASP A 111 -6.43 6.33 5.16
CA ASP A 111 -5.26 6.82 5.90
C ASP A 111 -3.96 6.21 5.42
N TRP A 112 -3.97 4.89 5.23
CA TRP A 112 -2.79 4.16 4.81
C TRP A 112 -2.37 4.58 3.39
N TYR A 113 -3.32 4.76 2.47
CA TYR A 113 -3.02 5.27 1.14
C TYR A 113 -2.47 6.71 1.18
N VAL A 114 -3.18 7.62 1.85
CA VAL A 114 -2.89 9.06 1.87
C VAL A 114 -1.55 9.37 2.56
N PHE A 115 -1.27 8.74 3.71
CA PHE A 115 -0.17 9.14 4.58
C PHE A 115 1.04 8.21 4.56
N ARG A 116 0.92 7.03 3.93
CA ARG A 116 2.00 6.05 3.87
C ARG A 116 2.32 5.73 2.42
N LEU A 117 1.31 5.34 1.65
CA LEU A 117 1.48 4.73 0.34
C LEU A 117 1.83 5.74 -0.76
N MET A 118 1.19 6.92 -0.79
CA MET A 118 1.50 7.98 -1.77
C MET A 118 2.99 8.38 -1.79
N MET A 119 3.70 8.21 -0.68
CA MET A 119 5.13 8.51 -0.60
C MET A 119 6.04 7.42 -1.19
N TYR A 120 5.53 6.19 -1.32
CA TYR A 120 6.28 5.02 -1.80
C TYR A 120 5.93 4.60 -3.24
N ILE A 121 4.95 5.22 -3.90
CA ILE A 121 4.62 4.93 -5.31
C ILE A 121 5.80 5.22 -6.26
N ALA A 122 6.80 5.97 -5.80
CA ALA A 122 8.06 6.19 -6.52
C ALA A 122 9.06 5.02 -6.45
N SER A 123 8.83 3.96 -5.66
CA SER A 123 9.81 2.89 -5.49
C SER A 123 9.29 1.50 -5.86
N ASP A 124 10.00 0.92 -6.85
CA ASP A 124 9.79 -0.36 -7.50
C ASP A 124 9.69 -1.55 -6.51
N ARG A 125 9.24 -2.73 -6.99
CA ARG A 125 8.94 -4.00 -6.26
C ARG A 125 9.94 -4.40 -5.17
N ILE A 126 11.15 -3.88 -5.25
CA ILE A 126 12.32 -4.20 -4.46
C ILE A 126 12.39 -3.37 -3.15
N TYR A 127 11.71 -2.22 -3.06
CA TYR A 127 11.94 -1.29 -1.95
C TYR A 127 11.41 -1.79 -0.60
N LEU A 128 10.28 -2.50 -0.56
CA LEU A 128 9.73 -3.01 0.70
C LEU A 128 10.60 -4.13 1.30
N PHE A 129 11.08 -5.07 0.50
CA PHE A 129 11.93 -6.17 1.00
C PHE A 129 13.36 -5.73 1.32
N ILE A 130 13.85 -4.69 0.66
CA ILE A 130 15.15 -4.09 1.00
C ILE A 130 15.06 -3.31 2.31
N LYS A 131 13.92 -2.64 2.58
CA LYS A 131 13.79 -1.70 3.71
C LYS A 131 13.17 -2.30 4.97
N TYR A 132 12.26 -3.24 4.81
CA TYR A 132 11.44 -3.81 5.88
C TYR A 132 11.69 -5.32 6.06
N ASN A 133 11.50 -5.79 7.28
CA ASN A 133 11.50 -7.22 7.56
C ASN A 133 10.18 -7.87 7.10
N MET A 134 10.14 -9.21 7.07
CA MET A 134 8.99 -9.94 6.55
C MET A 134 7.70 -9.72 7.34
N ASP A 135 7.78 -9.58 8.66
CA ASP A 135 6.60 -9.32 9.50
C ASP A 135 5.99 -7.95 9.20
N GLU A 136 6.83 -6.95 8.93
CA GLU A 136 6.39 -5.64 8.46
C GLU A 136 5.73 -5.74 7.09
N VAL A 137 6.29 -6.49 6.14
CA VAL A 137 5.67 -6.70 4.82
C VAL A 137 4.32 -7.42 4.94
N LYS A 138 4.19 -8.43 5.82
CA LYS A 138 2.92 -9.10 6.09
C LYS A 138 1.86 -8.13 6.63
N LYS A 139 2.23 -7.26 7.59
CA LYS A 139 1.34 -6.23 8.14
C LYS A 139 0.90 -5.23 7.08
N ILE A 140 1.81 -4.79 6.22
CA ILE A 140 1.52 -3.94 5.05
C ILE A 140 0.51 -4.64 4.13
N ASN A 141 0.71 -5.93 3.86
CA ASN A 141 -0.16 -6.69 2.98
C ASN A 141 -1.58 -6.86 3.54
N GLU A 142 -1.71 -7.17 4.83
CA GLU A 142 -3.02 -7.22 5.50
C GLU A 142 -3.70 -5.84 5.53
N LYS A 143 -2.94 -4.76 5.69
CA LYS A 143 -3.49 -3.40 5.63
C LYS A 143 -3.98 -3.04 4.22
N ALA A 144 -3.27 -3.49 3.19
CA ALA A 144 -3.71 -3.35 1.81
C ALA A 144 -5.04 -4.07 1.59
N TRP A 145 -5.18 -5.30 2.09
CA TRP A 145 -6.42 -6.06 2.00
C TRP A 145 -7.58 -5.38 2.75
N GLU A 146 -7.36 -4.96 4.00
CA GLU A 146 -8.36 -4.21 4.79
C GLU A 146 -8.83 -2.96 4.04
N THR A 147 -7.88 -2.23 3.43
CA THR A 147 -8.19 -1.03 2.64
C THR A 147 -9.06 -1.38 1.44
N ILE A 148 -8.70 -2.42 0.68
CA ILE A 148 -9.47 -2.90 -0.48
C ILE A 148 -10.92 -3.22 -0.08
N GLU A 149 -11.13 -4.01 0.98
CA GLU A 149 -12.48 -4.41 1.40
C GLU A 149 -13.34 -3.21 1.79
N ASN A 150 -12.77 -2.26 2.53
CA ASN A 150 -13.52 -1.07 2.95
C ASN A 150 -13.77 -0.10 1.79
N MET A 151 -12.84 0.05 0.84
CA MET A 151 -13.06 0.86 -0.37
C MET A 151 -14.12 0.25 -1.30
N VAL A 152 -14.31 -1.06 -1.29
CA VAL A 152 -15.39 -1.70 -2.04
C VAL A 152 -16.73 -1.51 -1.32
N LYS A 153 -16.74 -1.72 -0.01
CA LYS A 153 -17.95 -1.73 0.81
C LYS A 153 -18.58 -0.36 1.03
N TYR A 154 -17.75 0.67 1.24
CA TYR A 154 -18.22 1.99 1.65
C TYR A 154 -17.96 3.04 0.59
N GLU A 155 -18.82 4.06 0.58
CA GLU A 155 -18.66 5.26 -0.22
C GLU A 155 -17.99 6.36 0.60
N ALA A 156 -17.20 7.23 -0.04
CA ALA A 156 -16.73 8.43 0.63
C ALA A 156 -17.80 9.51 0.49
N LYS A 157 -18.26 10.09 1.60
CA LYS A 157 -19.25 11.18 1.57
C LYS A 157 -18.60 12.50 1.16
N ASP A 158 -17.30 12.62 1.35
CA ASP A 158 -16.49 13.72 0.84
C ASP A 158 -16.07 13.48 -0.62
N LYS A 159 -16.30 14.47 -1.49
CA LYS A 159 -16.04 14.36 -2.95
C LYS A 159 -14.55 14.14 -3.26
N MET A 160 -13.65 14.82 -2.55
CA MET A 160 -12.20 14.65 -2.75
C MET A 160 -11.78 13.24 -2.33
N PHE A 161 -12.32 12.73 -1.22
CA PHE A 161 -12.04 11.36 -0.80
C PHE A 161 -12.68 10.31 -1.71
N GLN A 162 -13.76 10.64 -2.42
CA GLN A 162 -14.34 9.77 -3.43
C GLN A 162 -13.42 9.67 -4.67
N GLU A 163 -12.71 10.73 -5.04
CA GLU A 163 -11.64 10.65 -6.05
C GLU A 163 -10.46 9.80 -5.55
N ILE A 164 -10.03 10.03 -4.31
CA ILE A 164 -8.93 9.29 -3.67
C ILE A 164 -9.26 7.80 -3.56
N ARG A 165 -10.53 7.44 -3.27
CA ARG A 165 -10.98 6.06 -3.07
C ARG A 165 -10.61 5.14 -4.22
N TYR A 166 -10.79 5.56 -5.47
CA TYR A 166 -10.45 4.73 -6.63
C TYR A 166 -8.94 4.54 -6.78
N ALA A 167 -8.15 5.60 -6.58
CA ALA A 167 -6.70 5.52 -6.60
C ALA A 167 -6.16 4.66 -5.45
N ALA A 168 -6.72 4.81 -4.25
CA ALA A 168 -6.38 4.02 -3.07
C ALA A 168 -6.68 2.54 -3.28
N PHE A 169 -7.84 2.21 -3.85
CA PHE A 169 -8.20 0.86 -4.25
C PHE A 169 -7.19 0.29 -5.26
N ASN A 170 -6.90 1.03 -6.35
CA ASN A 170 -5.99 0.57 -7.39
C ASN A 170 -4.57 0.32 -6.84
N ASN A 171 -4.02 1.25 -6.07
CA ASN A 171 -2.68 1.10 -5.51
C ASN A 171 -2.60 -0.02 -4.47
N SER A 172 -3.61 -0.14 -3.60
CA SER A 172 -3.69 -1.22 -2.61
C SER A 172 -3.78 -2.58 -3.28
N SER A 173 -4.55 -2.71 -4.38
CA SER A 173 -4.66 -3.95 -5.14
C SER A 173 -3.33 -4.40 -5.76
N VAL A 174 -2.53 -3.46 -6.27
CA VAL A 174 -1.20 -3.75 -6.82
C VAL A 174 -0.28 -4.25 -5.72
N ILE A 175 -0.26 -3.58 -4.56
CA ILE A 175 0.56 -4.00 -3.42
C ILE A 175 0.13 -5.39 -2.93
N PHE A 176 -1.18 -5.63 -2.82
CA PHE A 176 -1.69 -6.91 -2.38
C PHE A 176 -1.28 -8.04 -3.33
N ALA A 177 -1.55 -7.87 -4.62
CA ALA A 177 -1.24 -8.86 -5.64
C ALA A 177 0.26 -9.16 -5.74
N LYS A 178 1.13 -8.16 -5.52
CA LYS A 178 2.59 -8.34 -5.54
C LYS A 178 3.11 -9.06 -4.30
N ASN A 179 2.51 -8.85 -3.14
CA ASN A 179 3.01 -9.36 -1.86
C ASN A 179 2.25 -10.59 -1.36
N VAL A 180 1.25 -11.09 -2.07
CA VAL A 180 0.51 -12.29 -1.65
C VAL A 180 1.45 -13.51 -1.50
N LEU A 181 2.46 -13.65 -2.36
CA LEU A 181 3.48 -14.72 -2.29
C LEU A 181 4.37 -14.63 -1.04
N VAL A 182 4.51 -13.45 -0.44
CA VAL A 182 5.28 -13.23 0.80
C VAL A 182 4.68 -14.04 1.94
N ASN A 183 3.35 -14.07 1.98
CA ASN A 183 2.59 -14.86 2.95
C ASN A 183 2.84 -16.36 2.74
N TRP A 184 3.29 -16.78 1.56
CA TRP A 184 3.59 -18.17 1.19
C TRP A 184 5.08 -18.52 1.32
N SER A 185 5.89 -17.63 1.90
CA SER A 185 7.34 -17.76 1.89
C SER A 185 7.96 -17.72 3.30
N ASN A 186 8.83 -18.69 3.60
CA ASN A 186 9.73 -18.70 4.76
C ASN A 186 11.04 -17.97 4.41
N ILE A 187 10.95 -16.71 3.99
CA ILE A 187 12.14 -15.91 3.67
C ILE A 187 12.69 -15.30 4.95
N GLU A 188 13.93 -15.58 5.31
CA GLU A 188 14.69 -14.81 6.31
C GLU A 188 15.53 -13.75 5.58
N ASN A 189 15.43 -12.48 6.01
CA ASN A 189 16.19 -11.34 5.47
C ASN A 189 17.41 -11.10 6.39
N LYS A 190 18.67 -11.19 5.92
CA LYS A 190 19.52 -10.02 5.59
C LYS A 190 20.71 -10.21 4.65
N ASN A 191 21.02 -11.42 4.15
CA ASN A 191 22.09 -11.63 3.16
C ASN A 191 22.06 -13.04 2.52
N GLY A 192 20.88 -13.62 2.29
CA GLY A 192 20.81 -14.98 1.77
C GLY A 192 19.49 -15.23 1.05
N ARG A 193 19.50 -15.03 -0.28
CA ARG A 193 18.42 -15.45 -1.16
C ARG A 193 18.04 -16.90 -0.86
N LYS A 194 16.78 -17.15 -0.53
CA LYS A 194 16.15 -18.46 -0.75
C LYS A 194 14.89 -18.27 -1.59
N LEU A 195 14.82 -19.06 -2.66
CA LEU A 195 13.65 -19.20 -3.53
C LEU A 195 12.43 -19.56 -2.69
N VAL A 196 11.28 -18.97 -3.06
CA VAL A 196 9.97 -19.37 -2.53
C VAL A 196 9.82 -20.86 -2.80
N ASN A 197 9.99 -21.67 -1.76
CA ASN A 197 9.72 -23.10 -1.81
C ASN A 197 8.37 -23.27 -1.10
N ILE A 198 7.30 -23.35 -1.89
CA ILE A 198 5.95 -23.61 -1.38
C ILE A 198 5.99 -25.03 -0.80
N LYS A 199 6.18 -25.14 0.51
CA LYS A 199 6.09 -26.44 1.18
C LYS A 199 4.62 -26.82 1.29
N THR A 200 4.33 -28.09 1.03
CA THR A 200 3.02 -28.74 1.14
C THR A 200 2.34 -28.59 2.51
N GLU A 201 3.04 -28.10 3.54
CA GLU A 201 2.54 -27.89 4.91
C GLU A 201 1.94 -26.49 5.18
N MET A 202 2.05 -25.49 4.28
CA MET A 202 1.48 -24.13 4.49
C MET A 202 0.06 -23.92 3.92
N LYS A 203 -0.65 -25.00 3.59
CA LYS A 203 -1.91 -25.01 2.82
C LYS A 203 -3.03 -24.07 3.32
N LEU A 204 -3.21 -23.86 4.62
CA LEU A 204 -4.34 -23.05 5.14
C LEU A 204 -4.17 -21.54 4.88
N GLN A 205 -2.96 -21.01 5.01
CA GLN A 205 -2.70 -19.62 4.64
C GLN A 205 -2.73 -19.44 3.13
N ASP A 206 -2.37 -20.49 2.38
CA ASP A 206 -2.44 -20.49 0.91
C ASP A 206 -3.89 -20.40 0.41
N VAL A 207 -4.82 -21.20 0.98
CA VAL A 207 -6.26 -21.15 0.64
C VAL A 207 -6.84 -19.76 0.88
N LYS A 208 -6.65 -19.18 2.08
CA LYS A 208 -7.20 -17.86 2.40
C LYS A 208 -6.69 -16.77 1.45
N GLN A 209 -5.40 -16.77 1.13
CA GLN A 209 -4.83 -15.75 0.25
C GLN A 209 -5.23 -15.96 -1.21
N HIS A 210 -5.41 -17.21 -1.64
CA HIS A 210 -5.95 -17.55 -2.94
C HIS A 210 -7.41 -17.06 -3.11
N GLU A 211 -8.28 -17.33 -2.14
CA GLU A 211 -9.65 -16.81 -2.12
C GLU A 211 -9.69 -15.28 -2.20
N ARG A 212 -8.74 -14.60 -1.52
CA ARG A 212 -8.59 -13.15 -1.62
C ARG A 212 -8.16 -12.67 -3.00
N LEU A 213 -7.34 -13.42 -3.74
CA LEU A 213 -6.99 -13.10 -5.13
C LEU A 213 -8.20 -13.23 -6.06
N ILE A 214 -9.00 -14.29 -5.90
CA ILE A 214 -10.27 -14.47 -6.61
C ILE A 214 -11.18 -13.26 -6.35
N LYS A 215 -11.41 -12.95 -5.07
CA LYS A 215 -12.25 -11.82 -4.65
C LYS A 215 -11.67 -10.47 -5.11
N LEU A 216 -10.36 -10.31 -5.15
CA LEU A 216 -9.72 -9.09 -5.66
C LEU A 216 -10.05 -8.86 -7.14
N ARG A 217 -10.03 -9.91 -7.95
CA ARG A 217 -10.41 -9.80 -9.37
C ARG A 217 -11.87 -9.36 -9.51
N GLU A 218 -12.77 -9.94 -8.73
CA GLU A 218 -14.20 -9.55 -8.71
C GLU A 218 -14.36 -8.08 -8.29
N TYR A 219 -13.64 -7.67 -7.25
CA TYR A 219 -13.63 -6.29 -6.79
C TYR A 219 -13.08 -5.31 -7.83
N ILE A 220 -12.05 -5.68 -8.60
CA ILE A 220 -11.54 -4.85 -9.69
C ILE A 220 -12.62 -4.65 -10.74
N LYS A 221 -13.32 -5.72 -11.15
CA LYS A 221 -14.46 -5.63 -12.09
C LYS A 221 -15.55 -4.72 -11.53
N TYR A 222 -15.98 -4.95 -10.29
CA TYR A 222 -17.00 -4.15 -9.63
C TYR A 222 -16.62 -2.67 -9.56
N MET A 223 -15.42 -2.35 -9.07
CA MET A 223 -14.97 -0.97 -8.93
C MET A 223 -14.83 -0.28 -10.29
N ASN A 224 -14.35 -0.98 -11.31
CA ASN A 224 -14.30 -0.43 -12.68
C ASN A 224 -15.71 -0.10 -13.18
N THR A 225 -16.69 -1.00 -13.03
CA THR A 225 -18.09 -0.76 -13.43
C THR A 225 -18.74 0.35 -12.62
N LEU A 226 -18.51 0.39 -11.31
CA LEU A 226 -19.04 1.42 -10.42
C LEU A 226 -18.55 2.80 -10.83
N TYR A 227 -17.24 2.96 -11.05
CA TYR A 227 -16.67 4.26 -11.39
C TYR A 227 -16.96 4.67 -12.82
N SER A 228 -16.96 3.74 -13.79
CA SER A 228 -17.35 4.09 -15.16
C SER A 228 -18.81 4.55 -15.28
N SER A 229 -19.70 4.03 -14.43
CA SER A 229 -21.13 4.38 -14.45
C SER A 229 -21.47 5.58 -13.56
N LYS A 230 -21.07 5.57 -12.29
CA LYS A 230 -21.46 6.58 -11.29
C LYS A 230 -20.52 7.79 -11.26
N TYR A 231 -19.25 7.60 -11.64
CA TYR A 231 -18.19 8.61 -11.54
C TYR A 231 -17.33 8.71 -12.81
N PRO A 232 -17.94 8.88 -14.00
CA PRO A 232 -17.23 8.76 -15.28
C PRO A 232 -16.05 9.72 -15.40
N GLU A 233 -16.15 10.94 -14.85
CA GLU A 233 -15.04 11.90 -14.84
C GLU A 233 -13.80 11.39 -14.08
N ILE A 234 -14.01 10.76 -12.92
CA ILE A 234 -12.94 10.17 -12.09
C ILE A 234 -12.34 8.97 -12.81
N TYR A 235 -13.20 8.11 -13.38
CA TYR A 235 -12.81 6.93 -14.12
C TYR A 235 -11.96 7.28 -15.34
N ASP A 236 -12.45 8.18 -16.19
CA ASP A 236 -11.78 8.61 -17.40
C ASP A 236 -10.43 9.24 -17.10
N LYS A 237 -10.36 10.10 -16.09
CA LYS A 237 -9.09 10.71 -15.65
C LYS A 237 -8.08 9.63 -15.25
N ALA A 238 -8.52 8.60 -14.53
CA ALA A 238 -7.66 7.50 -14.13
C ALA A 238 -7.25 6.62 -15.33
N LYS A 239 -8.13 6.39 -16.30
CA LYS A 239 -7.84 5.57 -17.51
C LYS A 239 -6.99 6.28 -18.55
N LYS A 240 -7.13 7.61 -18.66
CA LYS A 240 -6.37 8.44 -19.60
C LYS A 240 -5.00 8.85 -19.06
N ALA A 241 -4.68 8.51 -17.81
CA ALA A 241 -3.35 8.75 -17.27
C ALA A 241 -2.30 7.96 -18.07
N GLU A 242 -1.14 8.58 -18.25
CA GLU A 242 0.00 7.95 -18.92
C GLU A 242 0.32 6.60 -18.23
N ALA A 243 0.57 5.57 -19.05
CA ALA A 243 0.83 4.20 -18.61
C ALA A 243 -0.33 3.46 -17.89
N ALA A 244 -1.51 4.05 -17.71
CA ALA A 244 -2.58 3.43 -16.90
C ALA A 244 -3.03 2.06 -17.43
N GLU A 245 -3.22 1.94 -18.74
CA GLU A 245 -3.62 0.68 -19.39
C GLU A 245 -2.53 -0.41 -19.20
N TYR A 246 -1.25 -0.03 -19.27
CA TYR A 246 -0.13 -0.95 -19.08
C TYR A 246 -0.09 -1.48 -17.65
N TYR A 247 -0.25 -0.60 -16.65
CA TYR A 247 -0.28 -1.02 -15.25
C TYR A 247 -1.52 -1.87 -14.92
N GLU A 248 -2.67 -1.57 -15.52
CA GLU A 248 -3.87 -2.37 -15.31
C GLU A 248 -3.74 -3.77 -15.90
N ASN A 249 -3.26 -3.90 -17.14
CA ASN A 249 -3.03 -5.19 -17.77
C ASN A 249 -1.97 -6.00 -17.01
N ALA A 250 -0.88 -5.36 -16.57
CA ALA A 250 0.16 -6.02 -15.78
C ALA A 250 -0.39 -6.48 -14.41
N ARG A 251 -1.21 -5.67 -13.75
CA ARG A 251 -1.87 -6.05 -12.48
C ARG A 251 -2.80 -7.23 -12.68
N LEU A 252 -3.70 -7.16 -13.68
CA LEU A 252 -4.67 -8.21 -13.94
C LEU A 252 -3.97 -9.52 -14.28
N HIS A 253 -2.98 -9.47 -15.18
CA HIS A 253 -2.15 -10.61 -15.54
C HIS A 253 -1.53 -11.25 -14.29
N SER A 254 -0.86 -10.45 -13.46
CA SER A 254 -0.24 -10.94 -12.22
C SER A 254 -1.24 -11.62 -11.28
N ILE A 255 -2.48 -11.14 -11.17
CA ILE A 255 -3.50 -11.76 -10.31
C ILE A 255 -3.92 -13.11 -10.89
N VAL A 256 -4.29 -13.15 -12.18
CA VAL A 256 -4.81 -14.38 -12.80
C VAL A 256 -3.74 -15.46 -12.97
N SER A 257 -2.48 -15.08 -13.22
CA SER A 257 -1.35 -16.03 -13.22
C SER A 257 -1.23 -16.73 -11.87
N GLN A 258 -1.36 -15.99 -10.76
CA GLN A 258 -1.23 -16.56 -9.41
C GLN A 258 -2.42 -17.46 -9.05
N ILE A 259 -3.63 -17.10 -9.50
CA ILE A 259 -4.82 -17.94 -9.34
C ILE A 259 -4.62 -19.27 -10.07
N LEU A 260 -4.29 -19.23 -11.37
CA LEU A 260 -4.07 -20.42 -12.18
C LEU A 260 -2.92 -21.27 -11.65
N HIS A 261 -1.80 -20.63 -11.26
CA HIS A 261 -0.67 -21.33 -10.66
C HIS A 261 -1.08 -22.18 -9.47
N TRP A 262 -1.84 -21.57 -8.55
CA TRP A 262 -2.27 -22.24 -7.33
C TRP A 262 -3.25 -23.37 -7.64
N GLN A 263 -4.27 -23.12 -8.48
CA GLN A 263 -5.22 -24.15 -8.90
C GLN A 263 -4.51 -25.38 -9.49
N ILE A 264 -3.43 -25.16 -10.26
CA ILE A 264 -2.64 -26.25 -10.82
C ILE A 264 -1.79 -26.95 -9.75
N LEU A 265 -1.08 -26.19 -8.91
CA LEU A 265 -0.24 -26.74 -7.85
C LEU A 265 -1.03 -27.58 -6.83
N THR A 266 -2.26 -27.19 -6.51
CA THR A 266 -3.11 -27.89 -5.55
C THR A 266 -3.98 -28.98 -6.18
N ASN A 267 -3.86 -29.19 -7.49
CA ASN A 267 -4.70 -30.10 -8.27
C ASN A 267 -6.21 -29.76 -8.24
N GLU A 268 -6.57 -28.54 -7.82
CA GLU A 268 -7.97 -28.10 -7.80
C GLU A 268 -8.55 -27.92 -9.21
N TYR A 269 -7.69 -27.65 -10.19
CA TYR A 269 -8.08 -27.58 -11.60
C TYR A 269 -8.80 -28.85 -12.09
N ALA A 270 -8.48 -30.01 -11.52
CA ALA A 270 -9.09 -31.29 -11.90
C ALA A 270 -10.58 -31.37 -11.54
N ASN A 271 -11.06 -30.51 -10.63
CA ASN A 271 -12.47 -30.40 -10.27
C ASN A 271 -13.22 -29.35 -11.13
N ILE A 272 -12.55 -28.75 -12.11
CA ILE A 272 -13.10 -27.73 -12.99
C ILE A 272 -13.23 -28.34 -14.38
N ASP A 273 -14.41 -28.86 -14.72
CA ASP A 273 -14.71 -29.56 -15.98
C ASP A 273 -14.30 -28.81 -17.26
N SER A 274 -14.22 -27.48 -17.16
CA SER A 274 -13.90 -26.59 -18.28
C SER A 274 -12.60 -25.81 -18.07
N PHE A 275 -11.68 -26.32 -17.23
CA PHE A 275 -10.44 -25.63 -16.88
C PHE A 275 -9.66 -25.17 -18.12
N CYS A 276 -9.51 -26.04 -19.12
CA CYS A 276 -8.75 -25.77 -20.35
C CYS A 276 -9.56 -25.04 -21.45
N GLN A 277 -10.81 -24.64 -21.18
CA GLN A 277 -11.69 -24.00 -22.16
C GLN A 277 -11.73 -22.48 -21.91
N THR A 278 -11.04 -21.68 -22.74
CA THR A 278 -10.93 -20.20 -22.55
C THR A 278 -12.26 -19.45 -22.66
N ASP A 279 -13.27 -20.04 -23.29
CA ASP A 279 -14.63 -19.50 -23.37
C ASP A 279 -15.41 -19.69 -22.06
N LYS A 280 -15.07 -20.71 -21.25
CA LYS A 280 -15.76 -21.08 -20.01
C LYS A 280 -14.97 -20.79 -18.73
N ASN A 281 -13.64 -20.87 -18.78
CA ASN A 281 -12.76 -20.50 -17.67
C ASN A 281 -12.32 -19.04 -17.82
N GLU A 282 -12.95 -18.16 -17.05
CA GLU A 282 -12.67 -16.73 -17.11
C GLU A 282 -11.27 -16.33 -16.65
N TYR A 283 -10.62 -17.12 -15.77
CA TYR A 283 -9.24 -16.85 -15.35
C TYR A 283 -8.25 -17.16 -16.47
N LEU A 284 -8.46 -18.28 -17.15
CA LEU A 284 -7.67 -18.66 -18.32
C LEU A 284 -7.88 -17.69 -19.48
N LYS A 285 -9.11 -17.23 -19.69
CA LYS A 285 -9.46 -16.19 -20.66
C LYS A 285 -8.69 -14.89 -20.41
N ASP A 286 -8.75 -14.39 -19.18
CA ASP A 286 -8.08 -13.16 -18.80
C ASP A 286 -6.57 -13.30 -18.86
N TYR A 287 -6.03 -14.45 -18.45
CA TYR A 287 -4.60 -14.75 -18.55
C TYR A 287 -4.12 -14.67 -19.99
N THR A 288 -4.81 -15.34 -20.91
CA THR A 288 -4.46 -15.37 -22.34
C THR A 288 -4.54 -13.97 -22.95
N LYS A 289 -5.66 -13.26 -22.73
CA LYS A 289 -5.85 -11.90 -23.27
C LYS A 289 -4.80 -10.91 -22.77
N THR A 290 -4.54 -10.91 -21.46
CA THR A 290 -3.56 -10.00 -20.88
C THR A 290 -2.16 -10.35 -21.32
N LYS A 291 -1.82 -11.64 -21.44
CA LYS A 291 -0.53 -12.08 -21.99
C LYS A 291 -0.32 -11.58 -23.42
N ASP A 292 -1.27 -11.82 -24.32
CA ASP A 292 -1.19 -11.40 -25.72
C ASP A 292 -1.00 -9.88 -25.84
N TRP A 293 -1.78 -9.13 -25.04
CA TRP A 293 -1.67 -7.68 -24.99
C TRP A 293 -0.28 -7.24 -24.48
N LEU A 294 0.23 -7.84 -23.42
CA LEU A 294 1.53 -7.49 -22.85
C LEU A 294 2.69 -7.83 -23.80
N VAL A 295 2.63 -8.97 -24.50
CA VAL A 295 3.63 -9.35 -25.51
C VAL A 295 3.64 -8.35 -26.67
N LYS A 296 2.46 -7.97 -27.16
CA LYS A 296 2.33 -6.99 -28.25
C LYS A 296 2.89 -5.61 -27.88
N ASN A 297 2.85 -5.24 -26.61
CA ASN A 297 3.22 -3.91 -26.11
C ASN A 297 4.56 -3.88 -25.36
N LYS A 298 5.43 -4.89 -25.55
CA LYS A 298 6.68 -5.06 -24.80
C LYS A 298 7.60 -3.83 -24.81
N GLU A 299 7.81 -3.21 -25.97
CA GLU A 299 8.71 -2.06 -26.11
C GLU A 299 8.24 -0.85 -25.29
N ASP A 300 6.93 -0.66 -25.18
CA ASP A 300 6.35 0.41 -24.36
C ASP A 300 6.41 0.07 -22.86
N LEU A 301 6.22 -1.20 -22.49
CA LEU A 301 6.36 -1.64 -21.10
C LEU A 301 7.76 -1.38 -20.54
N ASP A 302 8.80 -1.54 -21.36
CA ASP A 302 10.19 -1.28 -21.00
C ASP A 302 10.41 0.21 -20.65
N LYS A 303 9.72 1.14 -21.32
CA LYS A 303 9.78 2.59 -21.00
C LYS A 303 9.27 2.90 -19.59
N TYR A 304 8.29 2.14 -19.11
CA TYR A 304 7.69 2.31 -17.79
C TYR A 304 8.30 1.37 -16.73
N ASN A 305 9.40 0.68 -17.06
CA ASN A 305 10.05 -0.33 -16.21
C ASN A 305 9.06 -1.42 -15.73
N ILE A 306 8.08 -1.77 -16.57
CA ILE A 306 7.13 -2.83 -16.28
C ILE A 306 7.68 -4.15 -16.81
N ASN A 307 8.48 -4.83 -15.99
CA ASN A 307 8.90 -6.18 -16.33
C ASN A 307 7.78 -7.18 -16.04
N ILE A 308 7.21 -7.73 -17.11
CA ILE A 308 6.19 -8.78 -17.03
C ILE A 308 6.83 -10.15 -16.77
N TYR A 309 7.99 -10.45 -17.37
CA TYR A 309 8.67 -11.75 -17.32
C TYR A 309 9.36 -12.02 -15.97
N THR A 310 8.59 -11.92 -14.90
CA THR A 310 8.97 -12.43 -13.59
C THR A 310 8.78 -13.94 -13.54
N THR A 311 9.57 -14.63 -12.72
CA THR A 311 9.63 -16.10 -12.60
C THR A 311 8.26 -16.79 -12.53
N VAL A 312 7.25 -16.09 -12.02
CA VAL A 312 5.85 -16.57 -11.89
C VAL A 312 5.16 -16.83 -13.25
N ILE A 313 5.45 -16.06 -14.30
CA ILE A 313 4.79 -16.25 -15.61
C ILE A 313 5.30 -17.50 -16.33
N ARG A 314 6.62 -17.75 -16.29
CA ARG A 314 7.21 -18.94 -16.93
C ARG A 314 6.71 -20.22 -16.28
N SER A 315 6.64 -20.26 -14.94
CA SER A 315 6.12 -21.42 -14.23
C SER A 315 4.64 -21.69 -14.48
N VAL A 316 3.86 -20.68 -14.88
CA VAL A 316 2.43 -20.85 -15.20
C VAL A 316 2.24 -21.33 -16.63
N ASP A 317 2.98 -20.76 -17.59
CA ASP A 317 2.93 -21.19 -18.99
C ASP A 317 3.29 -22.68 -19.15
N ASP A 318 4.40 -23.11 -18.55
CA ASP A 318 4.85 -24.50 -18.62
C ASP A 318 3.83 -25.45 -17.99
N LYS A 319 3.23 -25.02 -16.88
CA LYS A 319 2.27 -25.83 -16.13
C LYS A 319 0.89 -25.87 -16.79
N ILE A 320 0.45 -24.79 -17.44
CA ILE A 320 -0.78 -24.83 -18.25
C ILE A 320 -0.56 -25.73 -19.47
N LYS A 321 0.60 -25.68 -20.14
CA LYS A 321 0.90 -26.58 -21.27
C LYS A 321 0.91 -28.05 -20.85
N GLU A 322 1.37 -28.36 -19.65
CA GLU A 322 1.33 -29.71 -19.08
C GLU A 322 -0.10 -30.20 -18.83
N VAL A 323 -0.99 -29.31 -18.39
CA VAL A 323 -2.38 -29.65 -18.01
C VAL A 323 -3.36 -29.56 -19.19
N CYS A 324 -3.11 -28.67 -20.15
CA CYS A 324 -3.99 -28.32 -21.24
C CYS A 324 -3.26 -28.47 -22.59
N GLU A 325 -3.19 -29.71 -23.08
CA GLU A 325 -2.42 -30.10 -24.26
C GLU A 325 -2.79 -29.31 -25.55
N ASP A 326 -4.04 -28.85 -25.66
CA ASP A 326 -4.56 -28.15 -26.85
C ASP A 326 -4.36 -26.62 -26.82
N LEU A 327 -3.92 -26.04 -25.70
CA LEU A 327 -3.73 -24.58 -25.58
C LEU A 327 -2.36 -24.17 -26.12
N LYS A 328 -2.36 -23.57 -27.31
CA LYS A 328 -1.15 -22.97 -27.91
C LYS A 328 -0.97 -21.54 -27.40
N PHE A 329 0.22 -21.28 -26.86
CA PHE A 329 0.67 -19.97 -26.36
C PHE A 329 1.85 -19.44 -27.16
#